data_AF-A0A346PHR1-F1
#
_entry.id   AF-A0A346PHR1-F1
#
_cell.length_a   1.000
_cell.length_b   1.000
_cell.length_c   1.000
_cell.angle_alpha   90.00
_cell.angle_beta   90.00
_cell.angle_gamma   90.00
#
_symmetry.space_group_name_H-M   'P 1'
#
loop_
_entity.id
_entity.type
_entity.pdbx_description
1 polymer ?
#
loop_
_entity_poly.entity_id
_entity_poly.type
_entity_poly.pdbx_seq_one_letter_code
_entity_poly.pdbx_strand_id
1 'polypeptide(L)'
;MTRRATLAAAVGTPALLGLAAGSYEVAARTTDDEDFETPLLCPLADGQSSLEGDRTALSADPRLLSAYDLSEGQQVRVERRDDEFAAYTIVEERPEDPTDIIRAADVTRCRLDLEEATPPAPGDVECPSPDQNCSLADDEFEVTLSTTIPNPDLSESQAREQGELIERLDERGTDRIFLAPHGGAVQPWTDDQAEYAAELTASTCWRTKGWGPDGGNAFRRWHVPTMELSPESYPELETIADTEYDLAVDCSGVCDAGVLVGGTADRDLRETVRDSINDALPRCAIEAELEDDGTSDRMLVNRLGEESIYLSQSYDSRRAYWEEVAHGLAAALSDDVEPPEQDPPCDRGNAPSETPPEDRGNAPSETPPEDRGNAPSETPPNGRGNSE
;
A
#
# COMPACT_ATOMS: atom_id res chain seq x y z
N MET A 1 39.22 -6.63 -61.76
CA MET A 1 38.57 -7.35 -62.88
C MET A 1 37.73 -8.48 -62.27
N THR A 2 36.41 -8.31 -62.16
CA THR A 2 35.36 -8.98 -62.99
C THR A 2 35.11 -10.42 -62.50
N ARG A 3 33.93 -10.96 -62.14
CA ARG A 3 32.50 -10.57 -62.08
C ARG A 3 31.75 -11.66 -61.27
N ARG A 4 30.81 -11.23 -60.41
CA ARG A 4 29.40 -11.69 -60.24
C ARG A 4 29.04 -13.21 -60.17
N ALA A 5 28.48 -13.58 -59.00
CA ALA A 5 27.15 -14.18 -58.71
C ALA A 5 26.67 -15.46 -59.43
N THR A 6 26.24 -16.49 -58.67
CA THR A 6 24.83 -16.94 -58.56
C THR A 6 24.63 -18.09 -57.56
N LEU A 7 23.48 -18.08 -56.86
CA LEU A 7 22.90 -19.14 -56.02
C LEU A 7 22.55 -20.40 -56.82
N ALA A 8 22.56 -21.57 -56.14
CA ALA A 8 21.49 -22.57 -56.23
C ALA A 8 21.54 -23.54 -55.04
N ALA A 9 20.39 -23.70 -54.39
CA ALA A 9 20.13 -24.64 -53.31
C ALA A 9 20.06 -26.09 -53.83
N ALA A 10 20.47 -27.05 -53.00
CA ALA A 10 20.13 -28.45 -53.13
C ALA A 10 19.66 -28.97 -51.76
N VAL A 11 18.38 -29.36 -51.73
CA VAL A 11 17.70 -30.03 -50.62
C VAL A 11 18.33 -31.42 -50.46
N GLY A 12 18.78 -31.74 -49.26
CA GLY A 12 19.27 -33.06 -48.89
C GLY A 12 18.86 -33.38 -47.46
N THR A 13 17.85 -34.24 -47.32
CA THR A 13 17.45 -34.85 -46.05
C THR A 13 18.54 -35.84 -45.59
N PRO A 14 18.98 -35.82 -44.33
CA PRO A 14 19.57 -36.98 -43.69
C PRO A 14 18.59 -37.63 -42.73
N ALA A 15 18.61 -38.96 -42.77
CA ALA A 15 17.79 -39.87 -42.00
C ALA A 15 18.13 -39.88 -40.49
N LEU A 16 17.11 -40.20 -39.72
CA LEU A 16 17.07 -40.56 -38.30
C LEU A 16 18.10 -41.63 -37.89
N LEU A 17 18.87 -41.32 -36.85
CA LEU A 17 19.50 -42.18 -35.83
C LEU A 17 19.82 -41.19 -34.69
N GLY A 18 19.09 -41.10 -33.57
CA GLY A 18 18.80 -42.17 -32.63
C GLY A 18 19.80 -42.13 -31.46
N LEU A 19 19.82 -41.05 -30.69
CA LEU A 19 20.47 -40.97 -29.37
C LEU A 19 19.67 -40.05 -28.44
N ALA A 20 19.38 -40.57 -27.26
CA ALA A 20 18.50 -40.04 -26.24
C ALA A 20 18.94 -38.67 -25.72
N ALA A 21 18.15 -37.64 -26.02
CA ALA A 21 17.94 -36.51 -25.13
C ALA A 21 16.59 -36.77 -24.46
N GLY A 22 16.60 -37.06 -23.16
CA GLY A 22 15.38 -37.01 -22.37
C GLY A 22 14.92 -35.57 -22.33
N SER A 23 14.08 -35.19 -23.29
CA SER A 23 13.16 -34.10 -23.11
C SER A 23 12.36 -34.43 -21.86
N TYR A 24 12.55 -33.66 -20.80
CA TYR A 24 11.44 -33.41 -19.89
C TYR A 24 10.39 -32.70 -20.75
N GLU A 25 9.56 -33.49 -21.43
CA GLU A 25 8.20 -33.07 -21.68
C GLU A 25 7.65 -32.77 -20.30
N VAL A 26 7.55 -31.48 -19.99
CA VAL A 26 6.62 -31.00 -18.97
C VAL A 26 5.30 -31.59 -19.40
N ALA A 27 4.94 -32.71 -18.76
CA ALA A 27 3.58 -33.14 -18.72
C ALA A 27 2.87 -31.95 -18.09
N ALA A 28 2.29 -31.11 -18.92
CA ALA A 28 1.08 -30.41 -18.60
C ALA A 28 0.06 -31.51 -18.28
N ARG A 29 0.18 -32.07 -17.08
CA ARG A 29 -0.99 -32.30 -16.27
C ARG A 29 -1.55 -30.90 -16.12
N THR A 30 -2.53 -30.58 -16.96
CA THR A 30 -3.79 -30.11 -16.41
C THR A 30 -4.02 -30.95 -15.16
N THR A 31 -3.62 -30.41 -14.02
CA THR A 31 -4.28 -30.75 -12.78
C THR A 31 -5.74 -30.56 -13.13
N ASP A 32 -6.46 -31.67 -13.18
CA ASP A 32 -7.92 -31.65 -13.06
C ASP A 32 -8.25 -30.59 -12.01
N ASP A 33 -9.32 -29.81 -12.21
CA ASP A 33 -9.93 -28.99 -11.17
C ASP A 33 -10.04 -29.88 -9.90
N GLU A 34 -9.00 -29.89 -9.06
CA GLU A 34 -9.16 -30.25 -7.67
C GLU A 34 -10.04 -29.10 -7.21
N ASP A 35 -11.32 -29.41 -7.03
CA ASP A 35 -12.24 -28.58 -6.27
C ASP A 35 -11.56 -28.40 -4.90
N PHE A 36 -10.66 -27.43 -4.79
CA PHE A 36 -10.16 -26.99 -3.51
C PHE A 36 -11.40 -26.55 -2.76
N GLU A 37 -11.68 -27.23 -1.65
CA GLU A 37 -12.70 -26.76 -0.71
C GLU A 37 -12.34 -25.32 -0.32
N THR A 38 -13.37 -24.52 -0.04
CA THR A 38 -13.19 -23.13 0.38
C THR A 38 -12.14 -23.08 1.50
N PRO A 39 -11.04 -22.31 1.34
CA PRO A 39 -9.97 -22.29 2.33
C PRO A 39 -10.47 -22.05 3.75
N LEU A 40 -9.91 -22.80 4.71
CA LEU A 40 -10.29 -22.72 6.11
C LEU A 40 -9.19 -22.02 6.91
N LEU A 41 -9.51 -20.88 7.51
CA LEU A 41 -8.59 -20.17 8.40
C LEU A 41 -8.68 -20.75 9.81
N CYS A 42 -7.59 -21.34 10.29
CA CYS A 42 -7.51 -22.10 11.53
C CYS A 42 -6.53 -21.48 12.55
N PRO A 43 -6.66 -21.86 13.84
CA PRO A 43 -5.62 -21.71 14.86
C PRO A 43 -4.26 -22.30 14.45
N LEU A 44 -3.19 -21.70 14.97
CA LEU A 44 -1.83 -22.20 14.83
C LEU A 44 -1.73 -23.68 15.25
N ALA A 45 -0.95 -24.44 14.49
CA ALA A 45 -0.60 -25.81 14.85
C ALA A 45 0.56 -25.83 15.86
N ASP A 46 0.78 -26.99 16.46
CA ASP A 46 1.98 -27.24 17.28
C ASP A 46 3.25 -26.90 16.49
N GLY A 47 4.15 -26.14 17.14
CA GLY A 47 5.46 -25.76 16.60
C GLY A 47 5.50 -24.44 15.85
N GLN A 48 4.41 -23.67 15.78
CA GLN A 48 4.36 -22.35 15.11
C GLN A 48 4.44 -21.17 16.10
N SER A 49 5.16 -21.33 17.22
CA SER A 49 5.25 -20.29 18.25
C SER A 49 5.91 -18.99 17.78
N SER A 50 6.63 -19.02 16.65
CA SER A 50 7.19 -17.81 16.03
C SER A 50 6.13 -16.88 15.42
N LEU A 51 4.93 -17.41 15.14
CA LEU A 51 3.81 -16.63 14.60
C LEU A 51 2.91 -16.08 15.71
N GLU A 52 3.11 -16.49 16.96
CA GLU A 52 2.33 -15.99 18.10
C GLU A 52 2.50 -14.47 18.23
N GLY A 53 1.38 -13.76 18.30
CA GLY A 53 1.35 -12.29 18.39
C GLY A 53 1.61 -11.55 17.08
N ASP A 54 1.98 -12.24 15.99
CA ASP A 54 2.08 -11.61 14.69
C ASP A 54 0.69 -11.27 14.15
N ARG A 55 0.53 -10.07 13.61
CA ARG A 55 -0.77 -9.54 13.18
C ARG A 55 -1.04 -9.82 11.71
N THR A 56 -0.02 -10.07 10.91
CA THR A 56 -0.10 -10.11 9.45
C THR A 56 0.35 -11.43 8.86
N ALA A 57 0.98 -12.30 9.64
CA ALA A 57 1.54 -13.56 9.21
C ALA A 57 0.51 -14.67 9.03
N LEU A 58 0.60 -15.36 7.90
CA LEU A 58 -0.12 -16.61 7.61
C LEU A 58 0.87 -17.72 7.26
N SER A 59 0.49 -18.96 7.54
CA SER A 59 1.12 -20.13 6.92
C SER A 59 0.08 -20.94 6.15
N ALA A 60 0.44 -21.53 5.03
CA ALA A 60 -0.49 -22.31 4.22
C ALA A 60 0.21 -23.46 3.48
N ASP A 61 -0.58 -24.43 3.00
CA ASP A 61 -0.05 -25.55 2.22
C ASP A 61 0.56 -25.07 0.89
N PRO A 62 1.78 -25.52 0.52
CA PRO A 62 2.40 -25.16 -0.75
C PRO A 62 1.52 -25.47 -1.98
N ARG A 63 0.67 -26.49 -1.91
CA ARG A 63 -0.27 -26.85 -3.00
C ARG A 63 -1.41 -25.85 -3.11
N LEU A 64 -1.94 -25.38 -1.97
CA LEU A 64 -2.93 -24.31 -1.95
C LEU A 64 -2.32 -23.02 -2.50
N LEU A 65 -1.13 -22.65 -2.02
CA LEU A 65 -0.42 -21.46 -2.50
C LEU A 65 -0.17 -21.52 -4.00
N SER A 66 0.31 -22.66 -4.52
CA SER A 66 0.51 -22.88 -5.95
C SER A 66 -0.79 -22.75 -6.77
N ALA A 67 -1.94 -23.11 -6.21
CA ALA A 67 -3.23 -22.99 -6.89
C ALA A 67 -3.69 -21.53 -7.05
N TYR A 68 -3.18 -20.64 -6.21
CA TYR A 68 -3.44 -19.19 -6.27
C TYR A 68 -2.25 -18.42 -6.86
N ASP A 69 -1.24 -19.09 -7.42
CA ASP A 69 0.01 -18.47 -7.88
C ASP A 69 0.72 -17.64 -6.79
N LEU A 70 0.63 -18.09 -5.53
CA LEU A 70 1.24 -17.48 -4.36
C LEU A 70 2.51 -18.22 -3.91
N SER A 71 3.42 -17.49 -3.25
CA SER A 71 4.65 -18.01 -2.63
C SER A 71 4.93 -17.36 -1.27
N GLU A 72 5.80 -17.97 -0.46
CA GLU A 72 6.32 -17.33 0.76
C GLU A 72 6.90 -15.94 0.47
N GLY A 73 6.58 -14.97 1.33
CA GLY A 73 6.94 -13.56 1.22
C GLY A 73 5.89 -12.69 0.55
N GLN A 74 4.95 -13.27 -0.20
CA GLN A 74 3.93 -12.50 -0.92
C GLN A 74 2.74 -12.10 -0.03
N GLN A 75 2.08 -11.02 -0.41
CA GLN A 75 0.86 -10.56 0.22
C GLN A 75 -0.38 -11.21 -0.40
N VAL A 76 -1.38 -11.48 0.44
CA VAL A 76 -2.69 -12.00 0.04
C VAL A 76 -3.80 -11.27 0.79
N ARG A 77 -4.90 -10.98 0.11
CA ARG A 77 -6.13 -10.48 0.73
C ARG A 77 -6.97 -11.69 1.14
N VAL A 78 -7.30 -11.76 2.43
CA VAL A 78 -8.17 -12.78 3.00
C VAL A 78 -9.52 -12.14 3.31
N GLU A 79 -10.59 -12.75 2.78
CA GLU A 79 -11.95 -12.25 2.89
C GLU A 79 -12.83 -13.26 3.64
N ARG A 80 -13.47 -12.84 4.71
CA ARG A 80 -14.47 -13.64 5.43
C ARG A 80 -15.89 -13.36 4.93
N ARG A 81 -16.17 -12.11 4.58
CA ARG A 81 -17.44 -11.59 4.02
C ARG A 81 -17.12 -10.41 3.10
N ASP A 82 -18.09 -9.95 2.30
CA ASP A 82 -17.91 -8.89 1.29
C ASP A 82 -17.17 -7.64 1.81
N ASP A 83 -17.41 -7.24 3.07
CA ASP A 83 -16.77 -6.10 3.71
C ASP A 83 -15.79 -6.47 4.85
N GLU A 84 -15.63 -7.75 5.18
CA GLU A 84 -14.69 -8.23 6.21
C GLU A 84 -13.45 -8.86 5.56
N PHE A 85 -12.45 -8.03 5.27
CA PHE A 85 -11.20 -8.49 4.68
C PHE A 85 -10.00 -7.75 5.25
N ALA A 86 -8.81 -8.34 5.09
CA ALA A 86 -7.54 -7.67 5.33
C ALA A 86 -6.41 -8.30 4.48
N ALA A 87 -5.34 -7.54 4.29
CA ALA A 87 -4.09 -7.97 3.69
C ALA A 87 -3.17 -8.63 4.75
N TYR A 88 -2.55 -9.71 4.32
CA TYR A 88 -1.65 -10.55 5.11
C TYR A 88 -0.42 -10.90 4.29
N THR A 89 0.60 -11.43 4.95
CA THR A 89 1.80 -11.99 4.32
C THR A 89 1.84 -13.50 4.55
N ILE A 90 2.12 -14.27 3.51
CA ILE A 90 2.46 -15.68 3.64
C ILE A 90 3.91 -15.78 4.13
N VAL A 91 4.13 -16.19 5.38
CA VAL A 91 5.47 -16.22 6.00
C VAL A 91 6.02 -17.64 6.20
N GLU A 92 5.20 -18.66 5.95
CA GLU A 92 5.61 -20.06 6.07
C GLU A 92 4.82 -20.92 5.08
N GLU A 93 5.53 -21.64 4.22
CA GLU A 93 4.98 -22.79 3.50
C GLU A 93 4.93 -24.03 4.40
N ARG A 94 3.73 -24.51 4.70
CA ARG A 94 3.52 -25.59 5.66
C ARG A 94 2.61 -26.67 5.08
N PRO A 95 3.10 -27.91 4.85
CA PRO A 95 2.23 -29.00 4.43
C PRO A 95 1.12 -29.27 5.45
N GLU A 96 -0.13 -29.21 5.00
CA GLU A 96 -1.34 -29.44 5.78
C GLU A 96 -2.16 -30.61 5.21
N ASP A 97 -2.98 -31.20 6.07
CA ASP A 97 -3.95 -32.24 5.73
C ASP A 97 -5.23 -32.00 6.56
N PRO A 98 -6.31 -31.49 5.94
CA PRO A 98 -6.48 -31.19 4.51
C PRO A 98 -5.69 -29.98 3.99
N THR A 99 -5.59 -29.85 2.67
CA THR A 99 -4.68 -28.90 1.97
C THR A 99 -5.17 -27.45 1.97
N ASP A 100 -6.46 -27.25 2.20
CA ASP A 100 -7.17 -25.98 2.22
C ASP A 100 -6.99 -25.19 3.53
N ILE A 101 -6.22 -25.72 4.49
CA ILE A 101 -5.93 -25.08 5.76
C ILE A 101 -4.94 -23.92 5.58
N ILE A 102 -5.32 -22.79 6.16
CA ILE A 102 -4.46 -21.63 6.42
C ILE A 102 -4.35 -21.46 7.93
N ARG A 103 -3.16 -21.25 8.47
CA ARG A 103 -2.95 -21.01 9.91
C ARG A 103 -2.60 -19.57 10.17
N ALA A 104 -3.08 -19.05 11.29
CA ALA A 104 -2.76 -17.72 11.76
C ALA A 104 -2.77 -17.66 13.29
N ALA A 105 -2.25 -16.60 13.92
CA ALA A 105 -2.45 -16.38 15.35
C ALA A 105 -3.86 -15.87 15.64
N ASP A 106 -4.25 -15.88 16.92
CA ASP A 106 -5.50 -15.30 17.41
C ASP A 106 -5.65 -13.82 16.99
N VAL A 107 -4.63 -12.99 17.24
CA VAL A 107 -4.62 -11.57 16.87
C VAL A 107 -4.68 -11.37 15.36
N THR A 108 -4.11 -12.30 14.57
CA THR A 108 -4.17 -12.29 13.11
C THR A 108 -5.60 -12.55 12.63
N ARG A 109 -6.24 -13.63 13.10
CA ARG A 109 -7.65 -13.94 12.78
C ARG A 109 -8.56 -12.81 13.22
N CYS A 110 -8.30 -12.26 14.39
CA CYS A 110 -9.07 -11.16 14.92
C CYS A 110 -9.05 -9.96 13.99
N ARG A 111 -8.05 -9.73 13.13
CA ARG A 111 -8.09 -8.60 12.18
C ARG A 111 -9.30 -8.60 11.24
N LEU A 112 -9.94 -9.74 10.99
CA LEU A 112 -11.14 -9.84 10.16
C LEU A 112 -12.44 -9.45 10.89
N ASP A 113 -12.41 -9.28 12.22
CA ASP A 113 -13.57 -8.87 13.02
C ASP A 113 -13.82 -7.35 13.00
N LEU A 114 -14.11 -6.81 11.81
CA LEU A 114 -14.18 -5.36 11.59
C LEU A 114 -15.41 -4.69 12.21
N GLU A 115 -16.48 -5.44 12.49
CA GLU A 115 -17.72 -4.94 13.12
C GLU A 115 -17.56 -4.71 14.63
N GLU A 116 -16.76 -5.52 15.32
CA GLU A 116 -16.51 -5.38 16.77
C GLU A 116 -15.37 -4.39 17.09
N ALA A 117 -14.80 -3.73 16.09
CA ALA A 117 -13.74 -2.75 16.26
C ALA A 117 -14.25 -1.54 17.06
N THR A 118 -13.83 -1.41 18.32
CA THR A 118 -14.06 -0.16 19.05
C THR A 118 -13.06 0.87 18.52
N PRO A 119 -13.49 2.04 18.00
CA PRO A 119 -12.55 3.09 17.62
C PRO A 119 -11.72 3.50 18.85
N PRO A 120 -10.41 3.75 18.70
CA PRO A 120 -9.57 4.15 19.82
C PRO A 120 -10.15 5.41 20.48
N ALA A 121 -10.10 5.48 21.81
CA ALA A 121 -10.58 6.66 22.51
C ALA A 121 -9.70 7.87 22.14
N PRO A 122 -10.25 9.09 22.13
CA PRO A 122 -9.45 10.28 21.90
C PRO A 122 -8.31 10.37 22.91
N GLY A 123 -7.06 10.31 22.44
CA GLY A 123 -5.86 10.36 23.29
C GLY A 123 -5.23 9.00 23.59
N ASP A 124 -5.76 7.89 23.06
CA ASP A 124 -5.05 6.61 23.08
C ASP A 124 -3.82 6.68 22.16
N VAL A 125 -2.65 6.46 22.75
CA VAL A 125 -1.34 6.37 22.08
C VAL A 125 -1.06 4.95 21.56
N GLU A 126 -2.02 4.03 21.68
CA GLU A 126 -1.89 2.69 21.11
C GLU A 126 -2.35 2.70 19.67
N CYS A 127 -1.52 2.13 18.78
CA CYS A 127 -1.90 1.96 17.39
C CYS A 127 -3.20 1.16 17.28
N PRO A 128 -4.10 1.51 16.34
CA PRO A 128 -5.34 0.78 16.16
C PRO A 128 -5.03 -0.71 15.97
N SER A 129 -5.33 -1.49 17.00
CA SER A 129 -4.99 -2.90 17.09
C SER A 129 -6.28 -3.67 17.32
N PRO A 130 -6.50 -4.80 16.63
CA PRO A 130 -7.61 -5.67 16.99
C PRO A 130 -7.42 -6.16 18.43
N ASP A 131 -8.52 -6.24 19.18
CA ASP A 131 -8.52 -6.92 20.46
C ASP A 131 -8.10 -8.39 20.26
N GLN A 132 -7.18 -8.88 21.09
CA GLN A 132 -6.78 -10.30 21.09
C GLN A 132 -7.92 -11.23 21.53
N ASN A 133 -8.99 -10.68 22.09
CA ASN A 133 -10.14 -11.41 22.64
C ASN A 133 -11.42 -11.12 21.83
N CYS A 134 -11.30 -11.14 20.50
CA CYS A 134 -12.44 -11.02 19.59
C CYS A 134 -13.17 -12.35 19.43
N SER A 135 -14.34 -12.33 18.79
CA SER A 135 -15.14 -13.53 18.54
C SER A 135 -14.41 -14.61 17.72
N LEU A 136 -13.43 -14.20 16.89
CA LEU A 136 -12.70 -15.07 15.95
C LEU A 136 -11.42 -15.69 16.52
N ALA A 137 -11.04 -15.35 17.75
CA ALA A 137 -9.74 -15.74 18.32
C ALA A 137 -9.56 -17.27 18.37
N ASP A 138 -10.60 -18.01 18.74
CA ASP A 138 -10.57 -19.47 18.88
C ASP A 138 -11.31 -20.23 17.76
N ASP A 139 -11.89 -19.50 16.80
CA ASP A 139 -12.73 -20.07 15.75
C ASP A 139 -11.91 -20.51 14.52
N GLU A 140 -12.44 -21.51 13.82
CA GLU A 140 -12.09 -21.85 12.44
C GLU A 140 -13.24 -21.44 11.53
N PHE A 141 -12.93 -20.82 10.38
CA PHE A 141 -13.95 -20.34 9.46
C PHE A 141 -13.47 -20.27 8.02
N GLU A 142 -14.40 -20.43 7.10
CA GLU A 142 -14.17 -20.35 5.65
C GLU A 142 -13.78 -18.93 5.24
N VAL A 143 -12.84 -18.82 4.31
CA VAL A 143 -12.37 -17.57 3.73
C VAL A 143 -12.17 -17.69 2.22
N THR A 144 -12.18 -16.55 1.53
CA THR A 144 -11.75 -16.44 0.13
C THR A 144 -10.41 -15.72 0.06
N LEU A 145 -9.54 -16.18 -0.85
CA LEU A 145 -8.27 -15.53 -1.13
C LEU A 145 -8.36 -14.71 -2.42
N SER A 146 -7.77 -13.52 -2.37
CA SER A 146 -7.53 -12.67 -3.52
C SER A 146 -6.07 -12.26 -3.57
N THR A 147 -5.44 -12.40 -4.74
CA THR A 147 -4.05 -11.98 -4.99
C THR A 147 -3.93 -10.52 -5.40
N THR A 148 -5.05 -9.86 -5.71
CA THR A 148 -5.08 -8.43 -5.98
C THR A 148 -4.98 -7.66 -4.66
N ILE A 149 -3.81 -7.07 -4.38
CA ILE A 149 -3.59 -6.22 -3.22
C ILE A 149 -3.88 -4.75 -3.56
N PRO A 150 -3.06 -4.04 -4.35
CA PRO A 150 -3.48 -2.78 -4.95
C PRO A 150 -4.42 -3.06 -6.12
N ASN A 151 -5.49 -2.28 -6.23
CA ASN A 151 -6.37 -2.29 -7.39
C ASN A 151 -5.91 -1.22 -8.39
N PRO A 152 -5.26 -1.58 -9.51
CA PRO A 152 -4.68 -0.60 -10.43
C PRO A 152 -5.75 0.15 -11.24
N ASP A 153 -6.96 -0.39 -11.34
CA ASP A 153 -8.03 0.17 -12.18
C ASP A 153 -8.82 1.30 -11.51
N LEU A 154 -8.57 1.56 -10.22
CA LEU A 154 -9.30 2.57 -9.45
C LEU A 154 -8.60 3.92 -9.43
N SER A 155 -9.39 4.98 -9.64
CA SER A 155 -8.99 6.32 -9.20
C SER A 155 -8.90 6.37 -7.67
N GLU A 156 -8.20 7.38 -7.15
CA GLU A 156 -8.15 7.62 -5.71
C GLU A 156 -9.55 7.85 -5.11
N SER A 157 -10.41 8.61 -5.78
CA SER A 157 -11.78 8.83 -5.33
C SER A 157 -12.60 7.54 -5.28
N GLN A 158 -12.44 6.65 -6.27
CA GLN A 158 -13.12 5.36 -6.31
C GLN A 158 -12.60 4.42 -5.22
N ALA A 159 -11.28 4.35 -5.04
CA ALA A 159 -10.67 3.53 -4.01
C ALA A 159 -11.08 3.99 -2.60
N ARG A 160 -11.16 5.31 -2.38
CA ARG A 160 -11.67 5.88 -1.14
C ARG A 160 -13.13 5.52 -0.87
N GLU A 161 -14.00 5.62 -1.87
CA GLU A 161 -15.42 5.26 -1.76
C GLU A 161 -15.62 3.76 -1.51
N GLN A 162 -14.78 2.93 -2.12
CA GLN A 162 -14.89 1.46 -2.05
C GLN A 162 -14.10 0.85 -0.88
N GLY A 163 -13.29 1.63 -0.17
CA GLY A 163 -12.43 1.12 0.89
C GLY A 163 -11.30 0.21 0.37
N GLU A 164 -10.78 0.53 -0.82
CA GLU A 164 -9.74 -0.22 -1.51
C GLU A 164 -8.35 0.40 -1.31
N LEU A 165 -7.31 -0.33 -1.71
CA LEU A 165 -5.94 0.16 -1.77
C LEU A 165 -5.52 0.38 -3.22
N ILE A 166 -4.85 1.50 -3.47
CA ILE A 166 -4.19 1.80 -4.75
C ILE A 166 -2.70 1.97 -4.54
N GLU A 167 -1.97 1.82 -5.64
CA GLU A 167 -0.54 2.05 -5.73
C GLU A 167 -0.28 3.18 -6.73
N ARG A 168 0.72 4.02 -6.44
CA ARG A 168 1.13 5.13 -7.30
C ARG A 168 2.65 5.21 -7.36
N LEU A 169 3.14 5.38 -8.58
CA LEU A 169 4.54 5.61 -8.87
C LEU A 169 4.67 6.84 -9.77
N ASP A 170 5.43 7.81 -9.29
CA ASP A 170 5.87 8.97 -10.07
C ASP A 170 7.37 8.81 -10.33
N GLU A 171 7.73 8.08 -11.39
CA GLU A 171 9.12 7.89 -11.80
C GLU A 171 9.75 9.22 -12.25
N ARG A 172 10.83 9.62 -11.58
CA ARG A 172 11.66 10.76 -11.96
C ARG A 172 13.13 10.35 -11.98
N GLY A 173 14.05 11.21 -11.53
CA GLY A 173 15.48 10.89 -11.48
C GLY A 173 15.79 9.63 -10.66
N THR A 174 16.99 9.09 -10.84
CA THR A 174 17.43 7.81 -10.25
C THR A 174 18.20 7.97 -8.94
N ASP A 175 18.56 9.18 -8.53
CA ASP A 175 19.44 9.37 -7.37
C ASP A 175 18.70 9.18 -6.04
N ARG A 176 17.38 9.38 -6.02
CA ARG A 176 16.58 9.34 -4.79
C ARG A 176 15.15 8.86 -5.00
N ILE A 177 14.65 8.14 -4.00
CA ILE A 177 13.24 7.75 -3.91
C ILE A 177 12.61 8.16 -2.57
N PHE A 178 11.39 8.67 -2.63
CA PHE A 178 10.51 8.84 -1.46
C PHE A 178 9.45 7.74 -1.44
N LEU A 179 9.21 7.19 -0.26
CA LEU A 179 8.36 6.04 0.00
C LEU A 179 7.26 6.41 0.99
N ALA A 180 6.04 5.97 0.72
CA ALA A 180 4.95 5.93 1.69
C ALA A 180 4.21 4.59 1.55
N PRO A 181 4.74 3.51 2.15
CA PRO A 181 4.14 2.17 2.03
C PRO A 181 2.74 2.07 2.66
N HIS A 182 2.35 3.04 3.49
CA HIS A 182 1.12 3.02 4.28
C HIS A 182 0.33 4.33 4.17
N GLY A 183 0.23 4.92 2.98
CA GLY A 183 -0.51 6.17 2.77
C GLY A 183 -2.03 6.04 2.80
N GLY A 184 -2.72 7.14 2.46
CA GLY A 184 -4.17 7.24 2.52
C GLY A 184 -4.66 7.29 3.97
N ALA A 185 -5.67 6.49 4.32
CA ALA A 185 -6.15 6.39 5.70
C ALA A 185 -5.44 5.33 6.55
N VAL A 186 -4.47 4.58 5.99
CA VAL A 186 -3.69 3.57 6.72
C VAL A 186 -2.79 4.28 7.76
N GLN A 187 -1.93 5.19 7.30
CA GLN A 187 -1.19 6.14 8.11
C GLN A 187 -1.33 7.54 7.46
N PRO A 188 -2.37 8.32 7.85
CA PRO A 188 -2.71 9.60 7.23
C PRO A 188 -1.54 10.56 6.96
N TRP A 189 -1.51 11.12 5.75
CA TRP A 189 -0.59 12.15 5.26
C TRP A 189 0.84 11.70 4.98
N THR A 190 1.20 10.44 5.23
CA THR A 190 2.53 9.93 4.88
C THR A 190 2.78 9.94 3.36
N ASP A 191 1.75 9.61 2.58
CA ASP A 191 1.70 9.73 1.13
C ASP A 191 1.83 11.17 0.65
N ASP A 192 1.09 12.10 1.25
CA ASP A 192 1.18 13.52 0.90
C ASP A 192 2.58 14.08 1.21
N GLN A 193 3.21 13.64 2.30
CA GLN A 193 4.58 14.00 2.64
C GLN A 193 5.58 13.49 1.60
N ALA A 194 5.50 12.21 1.25
CA ALA A 194 6.38 11.61 0.25
C ALA A 194 6.20 12.25 -1.13
N GLU A 195 4.96 12.53 -1.55
CA GLU A 195 4.64 13.17 -2.82
C GLU A 195 5.17 14.61 -2.87
N TYR A 196 4.91 15.40 -1.83
CA TYR A 196 5.33 16.78 -1.75
C TYR A 196 6.86 16.93 -1.72
N ALA A 197 7.55 16.14 -0.90
CA ALA A 197 9.01 16.17 -0.83
C ALA A 197 9.66 15.69 -2.14
N ALA A 198 9.08 14.68 -2.79
CA ALA A 198 9.55 14.21 -4.09
C ALA A 198 9.35 15.26 -5.19
N GLU A 199 8.24 16.01 -5.19
CA GLU A 199 8.00 17.09 -6.15
C GLU A 199 9.03 18.21 -6.00
N LEU A 200 9.27 18.67 -4.76
CA LEU A 200 10.24 19.73 -4.45
C LEU A 200 11.68 19.37 -4.84
N THR A 201 12.03 18.08 -4.78
CA THR A 201 13.38 17.59 -5.06
C THR A 201 13.52 16.94 -6.44
N ALA A 202 12.46 16.94 -7.26
CA ALA A 202 12.39 16.22 -8.54
C ALA A 202 12.78 14.72 -8.45
N SER A 203 12.49 14.08 -7.31
CA SER A 203 12.83 12.68 -7.02
C SER A 203 11.71 11.71 -7.40
N THR A 204 12.06 10.43 -7.51
CA THR A 204 11.07 9.36 -7.70
C THR A 204 10.22 9.23 -6.43
N CYS A 205 8.92 8.92 -6.58
CA CYS A 205 8.01 8.71 -5.46
C CYS A 205 7.20 7.43 -5.67
N TRP A 206 7.28 6.50 -4.72
CA TRP A 206 6.42 5.32 -4.68
C TRP A 206 5.57 5.35 -3.41
N ARG A 207 4.27 5.09 -3.55
CA ARG A 207 3.33 5.14 -2.43
C ARG A 207 2.13 4.21 -2.63
N THR A 208 1.62 3.68 -1.53
CA THR A 208 0.28 3.10 -1.49
C THR A 208 -0.68 4.08 -0.84
N LYS A 209 -1.96 4.02 -1.20
CA LYS A 209 -3.03 4.79 -0.55
C LYS A 209 -4.19 3.84 -0.28
N GLY A 210 -4.45 3.54 0.99
CA GLY A 210 -5.49 2.60 1.40
C GLY A 210 -6.60 3.26 2.21
N TRP A 211 -7.85 2.85 1.99
CA TRP A 211 -9.01 3.31 2.77
C TRP A 211 -9.82 2.13 3.29
N GLY A 212 -10.74 2.37 4.22
CA GLY A 212 -11.80 1.41 4.49
C GLY A 212 -13.16 2.04 4.28
N PRO A 213 -14.23 1.22 4.25
CA PRO A 213 -15.60 1.70 4.10
C PRO A 213 -15.92 2.76 5.15
N ASP A 214 -16.67 3.79 4.74
CA ASP A 214 -17.06 4.93 5.57
C ASP A 214 -15.89 5.66 6.27
N GLY A 215 -14.65 5.47 5.77
CA GLY A 215 -13.44 6.08 6.32
C GLY A 215 -12.84 5.38 7.54
N GLY A 216 -13.38 4.24 7.97
CA GLY A 216 -12.88 3.46 9.11
C GLY A 216 -11.93 2.33 8.73
N ASN A 217 -11.20 1.77 9.70
CA ASN A 217 -10.47 0.49 9.62
C ASN A 217 -9.38 0.34 8.52
N ALA A 218 -8.98 1.40 7.83
CA ALA A 218 -7.96 1.32 6.77
C ALA A 218 -6.64 0.69 7.24
N PHE A 219 -6.12 1.10 8.40
CA PHE A 219 -4.92 0.49 9.01
C PHE A 219 -5.09 -1.03 9.18
N ARG A 220 -6.20 -1.45 9.78
CA ARG A 220 -6.47 -2.86 10.06
C ARG A 220 -6.58 -3.70 8.78
N ARG A 221 -7.22 -3.15 7.74
CA ARG A 221 -7.37 -3.80 6.43
C ARG A 221 -6.05 -3.93 5.70
N TRP A 222 -5.29 -2.84 5.58
CA TRP A 222 -4.23 -2.76 4.56
C TRP A 222 -2.81 -2.76 5.10
N HIS A 223 -2.60 -2.50 6.40
CA HIS A 223 -1.25 -2.44 6.94
C HIS A 223 -0.58 -3.82 6.96
N VAL A 224 0.57 -3.90 6.31
CA VAL A 224 1.55 -4.99 6.37
C VAL A 224 2.91 -4.37 6.68
N PRO A 225 3.75 -4.92 7.58
CA PRO A 225 5.05 -4.35 7.91
C PRO A 225 5.92 -4.10 6.68
N THR A 226 6.64 -2.98 6.66
CA THR A 226 7.52 -2.60 5.53
C THR A 226 8.59 -3.66 5.21
N MET A 227 9.00 -4.45 6.21
CA MET A 227 9.96 -5.56 6.06
C MET A 227 9.40 -6.80 5.35
N GLU A 228 8.08 -6.86 5.16
CA GLU A 228 7.38 -7.98 4.53
C GLU A 228 6.85 -7.63 3.12
N LEU A 229 6.80 -6.35 2.73
CA LEU A 229 6.28 -5.95 1.42
C LEU A 229 7.08 -6.57 0.27
N SER A 230 6.43 -7.40 -0.54
CA SER A 230 7.04 -8.04 -1.70
C SER A 230 6.73 -7.25 -2.98
N PRO A 231 7.74 -6.91 -3.80
CA PRO A 231 7.48 -6.32 -5.12
C PRO A 231 6.51 -7.14 -5.99
N GLU A 232 6.49 -8.48 -5.85
CA GLU A 232 5.59 -9.34 -6.62
C GLU A 232 4.09 -9.14 -6.29
N SER A 233 3.78 -8.51 -5.15
CA SER A 233 2.41 -8.19 -4.73
C SER A 233 1.99 -6.76 -5.05
N TYR A 234 2.92 -5.94 -5.55
CA TYR A 234 2.77 -4.49 -5.74
C TYR A 234 3.37 -4.12 -7.12
N PRO A 235 2.55 -4.11 -8.20
CA PRO A 235 3.04 -3.97 -9.57
C PRO A 235 3.90 -2.72 -9.84
N GLU A 236 3.60 -1.58 -9.21
CA GLU A 236 4.44 -0.39 -9.39
C GLU A 236 5.75 -0.51 -8.60
N LEU A 237 5.74 -1.17 -7.44
CA LEU A 237 6.97 -1.48 -6.68
C LEU A 237 7.86 -2.44 -7.46
N GLU A 238 7.27 -3.44 -8.13
CA GLU A 238 7.99 -4.36 -9.02
C GLU A 238 8.79 -3.61 -10.08
N THR A 239 8.23 -2.53 -10.62
CA THR A 239 8.86 -1.71 -11.66
C THR A 239 10.17 -1.06 -11.20
N ILE A 240 10.29 -0.74 -9.90
CA ILE A 240 11.46 -0.06 -9.33
C ILE A 240 12.30 -0.96 -8.42
N ALA A 241 11.94 -2.23 -8.26
CA ALA A 241 12.57 -3.14 -7.29
C ALA A 241 14.06 -3.41 -7.58
N ASP A 242 14.45 -3.36 -8.86
CA ASP A 242 15.83 -3.55 -9.31
C ASP A 242 16.58 -2.22 -9.52
N THR A 243 15.98 -1.08 -9.17
CA THR A 243 16.62 0.24 -9.26
C THR A 243 17.43 0.52 -8.00
N GLU A 244 18.71 0.79 -8.17
CA GLU A 244 19.61 1.21 -7.08
C GLU A 244 19.53 2.74 -6.94
N TYR A 245 18.92 3.23 -5.86
CA TYR A 245 18.91 4.65 -5.51
C TYR A 245 20.05 4.98 -4.55
N ASP A 246 20.69 6.15 -4.68
CA ASP A 246 21.72 6.57 -3.71
C ASP A 246 21.09 6.76 -2.32
N LEU A 247 19.87 7.29 -2.27
CA LEU A 247 19.13 7.54 -1.04
C LEU A 247 17.65 7.15 -1.17
N ALA A 248 17.15 6.36 -0.22
CA ALA A 248 15.72 6.09 -0.05
C ALA A 248 15.18 6.76 1.22
N VAL A 249 14.00 7.33 1.14
CA VAL A 249 13.37 8.09 2.24
C VAL A 249 11.97 7.56 2.52
N ASP A 250 11.70 7.04 3.71
CA ASP A 250 10.38 6.50 4.09
C ASP A 250 9.65 7.42 5.07
N CYS A 251 8.47 7.90 4.66
CA CYS A 251 7.55 8.63 5.52
C CYS A 251 6.61 7.63 6.21
N SER A 252 6.82 7.38 7.50
CA SER A 252 6.03 6.42 8.28
C SER A 252 5.34 7.06 9.49
N GLY A 253 4.24 6.44 9.92
CA GLY A 253 3.46 6.82 11.08
C GLY A 253 3.66 5.85 12.25
N VAL A 254 3.82 6.40 13.46
CA VAL A 254 3.81 5.65 14.72
C VAL A 254 2.79 6.27 15.68
N CYS A 255 2.60 5.62 16.82
CA CYS A 255 1.65 6.04 17.84
C CYS A 255 2.32 6.72 19.03
N ASP A 256 3.65 6.58 19.12
CA ASP A 256 4.48 7.41 19.96
C ASP A 256 4.42 8.89 19.52
N ALA A 257 4.60 9.79 20.48
CA ALA A 257 4.52 11.22 20.26
C ALA A 257 5.76 11.75 19.52
N GLY A 258 5.58 12.81 18.72
CA GLY A 258 6.68 13.54 18.08
C GLY A 258 7.02 13.08 16.67
N VAL A 259 8.25 13.33 16.27
CA VAL A 259 8.86 12.97 14.98
C VAL A 259 10.26 12.42 15.29
N LEU A 260 10.57 11.22 14.80
CA LEU A 260 11.90 10.63 14.89
C LEU A 260 12.50 10.51 13.50
N VAL A 261 13.80 10.82 13.38
CA VAL A 261 14.60 10.68 12.18
C VAL A 261 15.60 9.55 12.39
N GLY A 262 15.38 8.43 11.69
CA GLY A 262 16.28 7.28 11.68
C GLY A 262 16.80 6.98 10.27
N GLY A 263 17.50 5.86 10.11
CA GLY A 263 17.97 5.35 8.82
C GLY A 263 19.42 4.88 8.84
N THR A 264 19.89 4.32 7.72
CA THR A 264 21.27 3.87 7.55
C THR A 264 22.22 5.00 7.13
N ALA A 265 21.69 6.14 6.68
CA ALA A 265 22.46 7.34 6.39
C ALA A 265 23.35 7.74 7.57
N ASP A 266 24.49 8.34 7.26
CA ASP A 266 25.40 8.80 8.30
C ASP A 266 24.73 9.80 9.25
N ARG A 267 25.31 9.91 10.44
CA ARG A 267 24.71 10.74 11.50
C ARG A 267 24.64 12.21 11.10
N ASP A 268 25.59 12.73 10.32
CA ASP A 268 25.64 14.13 9.94
C ASP A 268 24.47 14.46 8.99
N LEU A 269 24.16 13.55 8.04
CA LEU A 269 22.98 13.68 7.18
C LEU A 269 21.67 13.60 7.98
N ARG A 270 21.55 12.64 8.91
CA ARG A 270 20.35 12.54 9.76
C ARG A 270 20.17 13.77 10.68
N GLU A 271 21.26 14.33 11.20
CA GLU A 271 21.25 15.60 11.94
C GLU A 271 20.79 16.77 11.07
N THR A 272 21.29 16.85 9.83
CA THR A 272 20.87 17.87 8.85
C THR A 272 19.37 17.79 8.57
N VAL A 273 18.83 16.58 8.39
CA VAL A 273 17.41 16.36 8.15
C VAL A 273 16.58 16.75 9.37
N ARG A 274 16.95 16.29 10.57
CA ARG A 274 16.28 16.67 11.83
C ARG A 274 16.25 18.19 12.00
N ASP A 275 17.39 18.84 11.82
CA ASP A 275 17.52 20.28 12.05
C ASP A 275 16.70 21.08 11.03
N SER A 276 16.71 20.67 9.76
CA SER A 276 15.89 21.28 8.72
C SER A 276 14.39 21.10 8.97
N ILE A 277 13.96 19.94 9.48
CA ILE A 277 12.58 19.72 9.92
C ILE A 277 12.24 20.66 11.08
N ASN A 278 13.10 20.77 12.09
CA ASN A 278 12.89 21.64 13.25
C ASN A 278 12.83 23.13 12.86
N ASP A 279 13.63 23.56 11.89
CA ASP A 279 13.59 24.91 11.35
C ASP A 279 12.29 25.20 10.58
N ALA A 280 11.69 24.17 9.97
CA ALA A 280 10.42 24.28 9.27
C ALA A 280 9.19 24.25 10.20
N LEU A 281 9.32 23.59 11.36
CA LEU A 281 8.25 23.46 12.33
C LEU A 281 7.98 24.77 13.09
N PRO A 282 6.73 25.03 13.50
CA PRO A 282 6.45 26.14 14.40
C PRO A 282 7.02 25.86 15.79
N ARG A 283 7.47 26.89 16.53
CA ARG A 283 8.13 26.75 17.85
C ARG A 283 7.34 26.04 18.95
N CYS A 284 6.07 25.81 18.73
CA CYS A 284 5.17 25.10 19.65
C CYS A 284 4.99 23.63 19.28
N ALA A 285 5.47 23.20 18.11
CA ALA A 285 5.52 21.81 17.74
C ALA A 285 6.52 21.05 18.64
N ILE A 286 6.29 19.75 18.75
CA ILE A 286 7.29 18.84 19.33
C ILE A 286 8.43 18.77 18.33
N GLU A 287 9.65 19.05 18.80
CA GLU A 287 10.85 18.98 17.97
C GLU A 287 11.08 17.53 17.49
N ALA A 288 11.55 17.39 16.26
CA ALA A 288 12.07 16.15 15.73
C ALA A 288 13.36 15.76 16.47
N GLU A 289 13.48 14.48 16.79
CA GLU A 289 14.64 13.90 17.45
C GLU A 289 15.32 12.86 16.54
N LEU A 290 16.57 12.50 16.86
CA LEU A 290 17.22 11.39 16.17
C LEU A 290 16.84 10.08 16.84
N GLU A 291 16.70 9.04 16.02
CA GLU A 291 16.70 7.67 16.49
C GLU A 291 18.13 7.11 16.52
N ASP A 292 18.51 6.51 17.65
CA ASP A 292 19.84 5.91 17.84
C ASP A 292 19.91 4.43 17.41
N ASP A 293 18.75 3.81 17.15
CA ASP A 293 18.65 2.37 16.86
C ASP A 293 18.92 2.03 15.39
N GLY A 294 19.53 0.87 15.17
CA GLY A 294 19.89 0.35 13.85
C GLY A 294 18.68 -0.22 13.12
N THR A 295 18.61 0.03 11.82
CA THR A 295 17.56 -0.49 10.93
C THR A 295 17.89 -1.89 10.44
N SER A 296 16.86 -2.68 10.14
CA SER A 296 17.00 -4.00 9.52
C SER A 296 17.16 -3.87 8.02
N ASP A 297 18.10 -4.61 7.41
CA ASP A 297 18.28 -4.69 5.95
C ASP A 297 17.01 -5.13 5.20
N ARG A 298 16.04 -5.73 5.91
CA ARG A 298 14.75 -6.15 5.33
C ARG A 298 13.77 -5.00 5.10
N MET A 299 13.91 -3.87 5.80
CA MET A 299 13.01 -2.71 5.62
C MET A 299 13.02 -2.27 4.15
N LEU A 300 11.85 -1.95 3.58
CA LEU A 300 11.75 -1.58 2.17
C LEU A 300 12.70 -0.41 1.80
N VAL A 301 12.78 0.60 2.67
CA VAL A 301 13.69 1.74 2.49
C VAL A 301 15.16 1.33 2.37
N ASN A 302 15.59 0.31 3.12
CA ASN A 302 16.96 -0.19 3.05
C ASN A 302 17.21 -1.13 1.87
N ARG A 303 16.14 -1.72 1.30
CA ARG A 303 16.25 -2.55 0.10
C ARG A 303 16.41 -1.73 -1.18
N LEU A 304 15.87 -0.52 -1.21
CA LEU A 304 15.85 0.34 -2.40
C LEU A 304 16.99 1.38 -2.43
N GLY A 305 17.53 1.78 -1.27
CA GLY A 305 18.58 2.79 -1.17
C GLY A 305 19.93 2.23 -0.70
N GLU A 306 21.04 2.75 -1.23
CA GLU A 306 22.37 2.53 -0.63
C GLU A 306 22.43 3.11 0.79
N GLU A 307 21.87 4.30 0.95
CA GLU A 307 21.58 4.93 2.24
C GLU A 307 20.07 5.11 2.42
N SER A 308 19.63 5.19 3.68
CA SER A 308 18.24 5.44 4.00
C SER A 308 18.05 6.49 5.07
N ILE A 309 16.90 7.17 4.97
CA ILE A 309 16.29 7.95 6.03
C ILE A 309 14.87 7.42 6.22
N TYR A 310 14.39 7.30 7.44
CA TYR A 310 12.96 7.14 7.69
C TYR A 310 12.49 8.11 8.76
N LEU A 311 11.22 8.49 8.64
CA LEU A 311 10.51 9.30 9.62
C LEU A 311 9.51 8.41 10.36
N SER A 312 9.56 8.40 11.68
CA SER A 312 8.51 7.83 12.53
C SER A 312 7.75 8.97 13.20
N GLN A 313 6.47 9.13 12.85
CA GLN A 313 5.72 10.33 13.22
C GLN A 313 4.38 10.02 13.88
N SER A 314 4.09 10.70 14.99
CA SER A 314 2.79 10.63 15.64
C SER A 314 1.65 11.08 14.70
N TYR A 315 0.44 10.59 14.94
CA TYR A 315 -0.75 11.07 14.21
C TYR A 315 -0.94 12.59 14.36
N ASP A 316 -0.75 13.12 15.57
CA ASP A 316 -0.92 14.55 15.84
C ASP A 316 0.10 15.41 15.08
N SER A 317 1.37 14.96 15.02
CA SER A 317 2.43 15.62 14.24
C SER A 317 2.06 15.67 12.76
N ARG A 318 1.67 14.54 12.17
CA ARG A 318 1.27 14.47 10.76
C ARG A 318 0.05 15.35 10.52
N ARG A 319 -1.01 15.21 11.32
CA ARG A 319 -2.25 15.98 11.17
C ARG A 319 -2.02 17.49 11.20
N ALA A 320 -1.14 17.97 12.07
CA ALA A 320 -0.90 19.39 12.24
C ALA A 320 0.15 19.98 11.29
N TYR A 321 1.18 19.19 10.94
CA TYR A 321 2.43 19.71 10.37
C TYR A 321 3.01 18.86 9.23
N TRP A 322 2.20 18.03 8.54
CA TRP A 322 2.73 17.15 7.49
C TRP A 322 3.50 17.93 6.40
N GLU A 323 2.99 19.09 5.97
CA GLU A 323 3.58 19.93 4.92
C GLU A 323 4.91 20.52 5.39
N GLU A 324 4.98 21.05 6.61
CA GLU A 324 6.19 21.60 7.21
C GLU A 324 7.28 20.53 7.37
N VAL A 325 6.91 19.33 7.83
CA VAL A 325 7.86 18.20 7.95
C VAL A 325 8.39 17.78 6.57
N ALA A 326 7.51 17.63 5.58
CA ALA A 326 7.91 17.24 4.23
C ALA A 326 8.79 18.31 3.55
N HIS A 327 8.49 19.59 3.79
CA HIS A 327 9.29 20.69 3.31
C HIS A 327 10.69 20.72 3.95
N GLY A 328 10.77 20.57 5.28
CA GLY A 328 12.06 20.49 5.98
C GLY A 328 12.90 19.31 5.52
N LEU A 329 12.27 18.16 5.30
CA LEU A 329 12.89 16.99 4.69
C LEU A 329 13.44 17.29 3.29
N ALA A 330 12.65 17.93 2.42
CA ALA A 330 13.07 18.30 1.07
C ALA A 330 14.25 19.31 1.08
N ALA A 331 14.19 20.32 1.93
CA ALA A 331 15.23 21.34 2.08
C ALA A 331 16.57 20.77 2.59
N ALA A 332 16.54 19.71 3.39
CA ALA A 332 17.76 19.02 3.81
C ALA A 332 18.45 18.25 2.66
N LEU A 333 17.67 17.84 1.66
CA LEU A 333 18.11 16.92 0.60
C LEU A 333 18.32 17.61 -0.76
N SER A 334 17.99 18.89 -0.88
CA SER A 334 18.14 19.66 -2.10
C SER A 334 18.39 21.14 -1.79
N ASP A 335 19.51 21.66 -2.29
CA ASP A 335 19.88 23.08 -2.22
C ASP A 335 18.91 23.99 -3.00
N ASP A 336 18.13 23.42 -3.92
CA ASP A 336 17.15 24.16 -4.74
C ASP A 336 15.84 24.44 -3.99
N VAL A 337 15.66 23.84 -2.81
CA VAL A 337 14.48 24.07 -1.95
C VAL A 337 14.84 25.12 -0.91
N GLU A 338 14.28 26.32 -1.07
CA GLU A 338 14.50 27.40 -0.11
C GLU A 338 13.91 27.03 1.26
N PRO A 339 14.57 27.38 2.39
CA PRO A 339 13.99 27.18 3.71
C PRO A 339 12.67 27.96 3.87
N PRO A 340 11.71 27.47 4.65
CA PRO A 340 10.41 28.12 4.77
C PRO A 340 10.53 29.53 5.35
N GLU A 341 9.86 30.50 4.72
CA GLU A 341 9.85 31.89 5.18
C GLU A 341 8.88 32.08 6.37
N GLN A 342 9.46 32.35 7.55
CA GLN A 342 8.81 32.82 8.80
C GLN A 342 8.01 31.79 9.63
N ASP A 343 8.16 31.89 10.97
CA ASP A 343 7.50 31.07 12.01
C ASP A 343 6.02 30.79 11.67
N PRO A 344 5.66 29.55 11.26
CA PRO A 344 4.27 29.23 11.00
C PRO A 344 3.44 29.41 12.28
N PRO A 345 2.20 29.91 12.20
CA PRO A 345 1.36 30.10 13.37
C PRO A 345 0.97 28.73 13.95
N CYS A 346 1.03 28.60 15.29
CA CYS A 346 0.70 27.40 16.05
C CYS A 346 -0.74 26.85 15.86
N ASP A 347 -1.60 27.52 15.11
CA ASP A 347 -3.06 27.35 15.15
C ASP A 347 -3.64 26.65 13.91
N ARG A 348 -2.82 25.91 13.13
CA ARG A 348 -3.34 25.01 12.08
C ARG A 348 -4.05 23.76 12.62
N GLY A 349 -4.11 23.59 13.95
CA GLY A 349 -4.82 22.49 14.62
C GLY A 349 -6.36 22.53 14.54
N ASN A 350 -6.95 23.58 13.97
CA ASN A 350 -8.38 23.58 13.62
C ASN A 350 -8.57 22.89 12.26
N ALA A 351 -8.86 21.59 12.36
CA ALA A 351 -9.37 20.66 11.35
C ALA A 351 -9.96 21.32 10.06
N PRO A 352 -9.60 20.85 8.85
CA PRO A 352 -10.66 20.63 7.87
C PRO A 352 -11.70 19.75 8.58
N SER A 353 -12.97 20.09 8.49
CA SER A 353 -14.08 19.32 9.06
C SER A 353 -13.87 17.81 8.86
N GLU A 354 -14.49 16.95 9.68
CA GLU A 354 -14.46 15.48 9.52
C GLU A 354 -14.95 14.96 8.13
N THR A 355 -15.22 15.86 7.20
CA THR A 355 -15.22 15.58 5.77
C THR A 355 -13.78 15.44 5.23
N PRO A 356 -13.48 14.34 4.51
CA PRO A 356 -12.27 14.18 3.70
C PRO A 356 -11.86 15.45 2.94
N PRO A 357 -10.56 15.71 2.69
CA PRO A 357 -10.14 16.84 1.89
C PRO A 357 -10.84 16.81 0.52
N GLU A 358 -11.48 17.92 0.16
CA GLU A 358 -12.05 18.12 -1.17
C GLU A 358 -10.92 18.28 -2.20
N ASP A 359 -11.08 17.52 -3.28
CA ASP A 359 -10.33 17.48 -4.52
C ASP A 359 -9.70 18.83 -4.93
N ARG A 360 -8.36 18.90 -4.99
CA ARG A 360 -7.63 19.94 -5.73
C ARG A 360 -7.30 19.48 -7.16
N GLY A 361 -8.26 18.86 -7.82
CA GLY A 361 -8.26 18.59 -9.25
C GLY A 361 -8.57 19.87 -10.05
N ASN A 362 -7.59 20.31 -10.83
CA ASN A 362 -7.74 21.34 -11.85
C ASN A 362 -8.82 20.94 -12.88
N ALA A 363 -10.02 21.50 -12.79
CA ALA A 363 -11.05 21.35 -13.82
C ALA A 363 -10.89 22.43 -14.91
N PRO A 364 -10.72 22.07 -16.20
CA PRO A 364 -10.89 23.03 -17.28
C PRO A 364 -12.37 23.39 -17.42
N SER A 365 -12.64 24.68 -17.43
CA SER A 365 -13.94 25.30 -17.59
C SER A 365 -14.51 25.09 -19.00
N GLU A 366 -15.53 24.25 -19.14
CA GLU A 366 -16.43 24.29 -20.29
C GLU A 366 -17.88 24.54 -19.86
N THR A 367 -18.35 25.73 -20.20
CA THR A 367 -19.72 26.21 -20.04
C THR A 367 -20.69 25.41 -20.93
N PRO A 368 -21.86 24.97 -20.44
CA PRO A 368 -22.90 24.43 -21.33
C PRO A 368 -23.54 25.59 -22.14
N PRO A 369 -23.81 25.43 -23.45
CA PRO A 369 -24.53 26.47 -24.19
C PRO A 369 -26.02 26.43 -23.86
N GLU A 370 -26.57 27.63 -23.62
CA GLU A 370 -28.00 27.92 -23.54
C GLU A 370 -28.68 27.58 -24.87
N ASP A 371 -29.77 26.79 -24.83
CA ASP A 371 -30.72 26.73 -25.95
C ASP A 371 -32.01 27.47 -25.59
N ARG A 372 -32.32 28.50 -26.39
CA ARG A 372 -33.51 29.33 -26.30
C ARG A 372 -34.52 28.90 -27.36
N GLY A 373 -35.63 28.32 -26.88
CA GLY A 373 -36.98 28.74 -27.27
C GLY A 373 -37.61 28.12 -28.52
N ASN A 374 -38.77 27.49 -28.34
CA ASN A 374 -40.05 28.05 -28.80
C ASN A 374 -41.24 27.18 -28.34
N ALA A 375 -42.23 27.83 -27.72
CA ALA A 375 -43.59 27.32 -27.55
C ALA A 375 -44.41 27.56 -28.86
N PRO A 376 -45.61 26.97 -29.04
CA PRO A 376 -46.77 27.49 -28.33
C PRO A 376 -47.79 26.46 -27.83
N SER A 377 -48.49 26.91 -26.80
CA SER A 377 -49.70 26.43 -26.15
C SER A 377 -50.91 26.25 -27.07
N GLU A 378 -51.66 25.15 -26.87
CA GLU A 378 -53.09 25.08 -27.17
C GLU A 378 -53.85 24.34 -26.03
N THR A 379 -54.82 25.05 -25.46
CA THR A 379 -55.98 24.58 -24.66
C THR A 379 -57.19 25.21 -25.38
N PRO A 380 -58.40 24.62 -25.54
CA PRO A 380 -59.28 24.15 -24.44
C PRO A 380 -60.37 23.12 -24.90
N PRO A 381 -61.60 22.96 -24.30
CA PRO A 381 -62.13 23.26 -22.95
C PRO A 381 -62.95 22.11 -22.26
N ASN A 382 -63.20 22.31 -20.96
CA ASN A 382 -64.38 21.97 -20.10
C ASN A 382 -65.25 20.71 -20.31
N GLY A 383 -65.46 19.99 -19.20
CA GLY A 383 -66.66 19.19 -18.92
C GLY A 383 -66.90 19.00 -17.42
N ARG A 384 -67.98 19.60 -16.89
CA ARG A 384 -68.50 19.43 -15.52
C ARG A 384 -69.17 18.06 -15.34
N GLY A 385 -69.14 17.50 -14.12
CA GLY A 385 -70.09 16.47 -13.68
C GLY A 385 -69.84 15.99 -12.25
N ASN A 386 -70.73 16.37 -11.33
CA ASN A 386 -70.89 15.81 -9.99
C ASN A 386 -71.70 14.50 -10.03
N SER A 387 -71.81 13.84 -8.85
CA SER A 387 -72.56 12.62 -8.43
C SER A 387 -71.85 11.29 -8.72
N GLU A 388 -71.69 10.36 -7.77
CA GLU A 388 -72.46 10.03 -6.54
C GLU A 388 -71.62 9.97 -5.25
#